data_AF-A0A150ULE1-F1
#
_entry.id   AF-A0A150ULE1-F1
#
_cell.length_a   1.000
_cell.length_b   1.000
_cell.length_c   1.000
_cell.angle_alpha   90.00
_cell.angle_beta   90.00
_cell.angle_gamma   90.00
#
_symmetry.space_group_name_H-M   'P 1'
#
loop_
_entity.id
_entity.type
_entity.pdbx_description
1 polymer ?
#
loop_
_entity_poly.entity_id
_entity_poly.type
_entity_poly.pdbx_seq_one_letter_code
_entity_poly.pdbx_strand_id
1 'polypeptide(L)'
;MKGEMIVRVAGRDLLVIWNDGDVVACARACPHEQADLGLGHVAAGRLFCPRHAASFDLRDGAITAGWPSPPLRLYPVRITGGQIWIGSEESRSGR
;
A
#
# COMPACT_ATOMS: atom_id res chain seq x y z
N MET A 1 -13.57 0.43 -11.22
CA MET A 1 -13.95 1.13 -9.97
C MET A 1 -12.68 1.35 -9.18
N LYS A 2 -12.49 2.56 -8.63
CA LYS A 2 -11.39 2.88 -7.72
C LYS A 2 -12.00 3.04 -6.33
N GLY A 3 -11.41 2.39 -5.33
CA GLY A 3 -11.87 2.44 -3.96
C GLY A 3 -10.71 2.27 -3.00
N GLU A 4 -10.79 2.91 -1.86
CA GLU A 4 -9.80 2.83 -0.80
C GLU A 4 -10.49 2.70 0.55
N MET A 5 -9.91 1.90 1.43
CA MET A 5 -10.44 1.62 2.76
C MET A 5 -9.29 1.45 3.75
N ILE A 6 -9.47 2.00 4.94
CA ILE A 6 -8.53 1.76 6.05
C ILE A 6 -9.09 0.66 6.94
N VAL A 7 -8.26 -0.34 7.23
CA VAL A 7 -8.62 -1.49 8.08
C VAL A 7 -7.58 -1.72 9.16
N ARG A 8 -8.00 -2.27 10.29
CA ARG A 8 -7.12 -2.64 11.40
C ARG A 8 -6.87 -4.16 11.35
N VAL A 9 -5.64 -4.58 11.09
CA VAL A 9 -5.24 -6.00 11.04
C VAL A 9 -4.10 -6.24 12.03
N ALA A 10 -4.28 -7.19 12.96
CA ALA A 10 -3.29 -7.52 13.99
C ALA A 10 -2.69 -6.28 14.69
N GLY A 11 -3.54 -5.32 15.05
CA GLY A 11 -3.14 -4.08 15.73
C GLY A 11 -2.62 -2.95 14.83
N ARG A 12 -2.45 -3.16 13.52
CA ARG A 12 -1.89 -2.18 12.57
C ARG A 12 -2.95 -1.59 11.64
N ASP A 13 -2.90 -0.29 11.40
CA ASP A 13 -3.72 0.36 10.37
C ASP A 13 -3.10 0.12 8.98
N LEU A 14 -3.85 -0.54 8.13
CA LEU A 14 -3.50 -0.83 6.75
C LEU A 14 -4.40 -0.03 5.81
N LEU A 15 -3.85 0.35 4.67
CA LEU A 15 -4.58 0.91 3.55
C LEU A 15 -4.83 -0.21 2.54
N VAL A 16 -6.10 -0.40 2.17
CA VAL A 16 -6.54 -1.32 1.12
C VAL A 16 -6.94 -0.49 -0.09
N ILE A 17 -6.35 -0.79 -1.24
CA ILE A 17 -6.51 -0.07 -2.49
C ILE A 17 -7.09 -1.04 -3.51
N TRP A 18 -8.19 -0.65 -4.15
CA TRP A 18 -8.72 -1.30 -5.34
C TRP A 18 -8.28 -0.53 -6.58
N ASN A 19 -7.43 -1.14 -7.40
CA ASN A 19 -6.91 -0.54 -8.63
C ASN A 19 -7.02 -1.53 -9.79
N ASP A 20 -7.79 -1.17 -10.82
CA ASP A 20 -7.91 -1.93 -12.08
C ASP A 20 -8.25 -3.43 -11.94
N GLY A 21 -9.02 -3.78 -10.90
CA GLY A 21 -9.42 -5.16 -10.62
C GLY A 21 -8.53 -5.88 -9.61
N ASP A 22 -7.35 -5.32 -9.31
CA ASP A 22 -6.45 -5.82 -8.28
C ASP A 22 -6.71 -5.14 -6.94
N VAL A 23 -6.45 -5.89 -5.86
CA VAL A 23 -6.51 -5.40 -4.49
C VAL A 23 -5.13 -5.46 -3.88
N VAL A 24 -4.69 -4.33 -3.34
CA VAL A 24 -3.41 -4.18 -2.67
C VAL A 24 -3.66 -3.77 -1.23
N ALA A 25 -2.97 -4.41 -0.29
CA ALA A 25 -2.94 -4.00 1.10
C ALA A 25 -1.53 -3.54 1.44
N CYS A 26 -1.40 -2.35 2.02
CA CYS A 26 -0.12 -1.76 2.39
C CYS A 26 -0.18 -1.08 3.77
N ALA A 27 0.99 -0.73 4.31
CA ALA A 27 1.03 0.14 5.49
C ALA A 27 0.34 1.48 5.18
N ARG A 28 -0.48 1.98 6.11
CA ARG A 28 -1.11 3.30 5.99
C ARG A 28 -0.10 4.44 6.16
N ALA A 29 0.82 4.28 7.10
CA ALA A 29 1.81 5.32 7.41
C ALA A 29 2.94 5.29 6.37
N CYS A 30 3.23 6.45 5.79
CA CYS A 30 4.33 6.63 4.86
C CYS A 30 5.67 6.27 5.53
N PRO A 31 6.52 5.43 4.90
CA PRO A 31 7.78 4.99 5.50
C PRO A 31 8.78 6.12 5.76
N HIS A 32 8.62 7.29 5.12
CA HIS A 32 9.50 8.45 5.31
C HIS A 32 9.22 9.18 6.63
N GLU A 33 8.05 9.81 6.76
CA GLU A 33 7.69 10.64 7.92
C GLU A 33 6.24 10.41 8.38
N GLN A 34 5.76 9.18 8.23
CA GLN A 34 4.48 8.69 8.78
C GLN A 34 3.22 9.46 8.32
N ALA A 35 3.32 10.24 7.23
CA ALA A 35 2.16 10.84 6.60
C ALA A 35 1.10 9.78 6.26
N ASP A 36 -0.18 10.11 6.44
CA ASP A 36 -1.28 9.21 6.14
C ASP A 36 -1.43 9.03 4.62
N LEU A 37 -1.04 7.86 4.12
CA LEU A 37 -1.16 7.53 2.70
C LEU A 37 -2.61 7.36 2.24
N GLY A 38 -3.57 7.20 3.17
CA GLY A 38 -4.99 7.22 2.85
C GLY A 38 -5.51 8.59 2.39
N LEU A 39 -4.71 9.65 2.59
CA LEU A 39 -4.96 10.98 2.02
C LEU A 39 -4.20 11.21 0.70
N GLY A 40 -3.46 10.20 0.24
CA GLY A 40 -2.71 10.23 -1.02
C GLY A 40 -3.60 9.99 -2.24
N HIS A 41 -2.98 9.67 -3.36
CA HIS A 41 -3.71 9.25 -4.55
C HIS A 41 -2.97 8.17 -5.33
N VAL A 42 -3.73 7.32 -6.01
CA VAL A 42 -3.17 6.31 -6.92
C VAL A 42 -3.24 6.78 -8.37
N ALA A 43 -2.14 6.66 -9.09
CA ALA A 43 -2.05 6.89 -10.54
C ALA A 43 -0.98 5.97 -11.15
N ALA A 44 -1.25 5.44 -12.35
CA ALA A 44 -0.31 4.59 -13.10
C ALA A 44 0.32 3.44 -12.28
N GLY A 45 -0.48 2.76 -11.46
CA GLY A 45 -0.03 1.65 -10.61
C GLY A 45 0.85 2.07 -9.42
N ARG A 46 0.87 3.36 -9.07
CA ARG A 46 1.67 3.89 -7.96
C ARG A 46 0.83 4.68 -6.96
N LEU A 47 1.16 4.57 -5.68
CA LEU A 47 0.57 5.36 -4.59
C LEU A 47 1.45 6.57 -4.30
N PHE A 48 0.90 7.77 -4.43
CA PHE A 48 1.60 9.03 -4.18
C PHE A 48 1.31 9.54 -2.77
N CYS A 49 2.38 9.77 -2.02
CA CYS A 49 2.31 10.37 -0.70
C CYS A 49 1.79 11.82 -0.79
N PRO A 50 0.79 12.21 0.03
CA PRO A 50 0.19 13.55 -0.05
C PRO A 50 1.13 14.67 0.42
N ARG A 51 2.22 14.32 1.12
CA ARG A 51 3.09 15.31 1.76
C ARG A 51 4.22 15.80 0.87
N HIS A 52 5.06 14.89 0.39
CA HIS A 52 6.25 15.24 -0.42
C HIS A 52 6.26 14.58 -1.81
N ALA A 53 5.14 14.01 -2.24
CA ALA A 53 4.95 13.42 -3.57
C ALA A 53 5.86 12.22 -3.94
N ALA A 54 6.61 11.66 -2.98
CA ALA A 54 7.22 10.33 -3.15
C ALA A 54 6.14 9.32 -3.54
N SER A 55 6.43 8.44 -4.51
CA SER A 55 5.48 7.43 -4.97
C SER A 55 6.02 6.02 -4.84
N PHE A 56 5.13 5.07 -4.55
CA PHE A 56 5.44 3.67 -4.32
C PHE A 56 4.72 2.80 -5.35
N ASP A 57 5.43 1.85 -5.97
CA ASP A 57 4.82 0.87 -6.87
C ASP A 57 3.89 -0.06 -6.06
N LEU A 58 2.67 -0.24 -6.53
CA LEU A 58 1.68 -1.07 -5.84
C LEU A 58 1.94 -2.58 -5.96
N ARG A 59 2.85 -3.00 -6.86
CA ARG A 59 3.18 -4.41 -7.09
C ARG A 59 4.22 -4.93 -6.10
N ASP A 60 5.20 -4.11 -5.76
CA ASP A 60 6.36 -4.52 -4.96
C ASP A 60 6.75 -3.51 -3.85
N GLY A 61 6.07 -2.37 -3.76
CA GLY A 61 6.34 -1.33 -2.77
C GLY A 61 7.51 -0.41 -3.13
N ALA A 62 8.16 -0.59 -4.28
CA ALA A 62 9.35 0.15 -4.66
C ALA A 62 9.09 1.66 -4.73
N ILE A 63 9.85 2.42 -3.95
CA ILE A 63 9.80 3.88 -3.98
C ILE A 63 10.42 4.42 -5.28
N THR A 64 10.02 5.62 -5.67
CA THR A 64 10.62 6.35 -6.79
C THR A 64 12.13 6.46 -6.59
N ALA A 65 12.91 6.19 -7.64
CA ALA A 65 14.37 6.20 -7.57
C ALA A 65 14.92 7.53 -7.03
N GLY A 66 15.93 7.45 -6.17
CA GLY A 66 16.59 8.61 -5.58
C GLY A 66 15.93 9.19 -4.31
N TRP A 67 14.79 8.65 -3.86
CA TRP A 67 14.18 9.08 -2.60
C TRP A 67 14.86 8.46 -1.36
N PRO A 68 15.15 9.25 -0.30
CA PRO A 68 15.79 8.75 0.91
C PRO A 68 14.79 8.12 1.90
N SER A 69 14.11 7.04 1.49
CA SER A 69 13.13 6.34 2.33
C SER A 69 13.09 4.85 1.98
N PRO A 70 12.79 3.96 2.95
CA PRO A 70 12.55 2.55 2.63
C PRO A 70 11.30 2.38 1.74
N PRO A 71 11.16 1.21 1.08
CA PRO A 71 9.98 0.88 0.28
C PRO A 71 8.71 0.82 1.14
N LEU A 72 7.56 0.89 0.48
CA LEU A 72 6.26 0.70 1.11
C LEU A 72 6.07 -0.77 1.46
N ARG A 73 5.68 -1.04 2.70
CA ARG A 73 5.36 -2.40 3.13
C ARG A 73 4.04 -2.86 2.53
N LEU A 74 4.07 -3.99 1.82
CA LEU A 74 2.90 -4.63 1.26
C LEU A 74 2.54 -5.90 2.06
N TYR A 75 1.25 -6.22 2.11
CA TYR A 75 0.72 -7.39 2.79
C TYR A 75 0.09 -8.34 1.76
N PRO A 76 0.26 -9.67 1.91
CA PRO A 76 -0.33 -10.62 1.00
C PRO A 76 -1.85 -10.47 0.97
N VAL A 77 -2.41 -10.37 -0.23
CA VAL A 77 -3.85 -10.30 -0.45
C VAL A 77 -4.32 -11.52 -1.23
N ARG A 78 -5.45 -12.08 -0.83
CA ARG A 78 -6.17 -13.11 -1.59
C ARG A 78 -7.65 -12.76 -1.68
N ILE A 79 -8.21 -12.84 -2.88
CA ILE A 79 -9.65 -12.71 -3.10
C ILE A 79 -10.24 -14.12 -3.28
N THR A 80 -11.18 -14.51 -2.43
CA THR A 80 -11.84 -15.83 -2.53
C THR A 80 -13.23 -15.74 -1.92
N GLY A 81 -14.24 -16.34 -2.57
CA GLY A 81 -15.62 -16.33 -2.08
C GLY A 81 -16.23 -14.94 -1.90
N GLY A 82 -15.84 -13.96 -2.73
CA GLY A 82 -16.30 -12.57 -2.62
C GLY A 82 -15.71 -11.79 -1.44
N GLN A 83 -14.67 -12.33 -0.78
CA GLN A 83 -14.01 -11.71 0.37
C GLN A 83 -12.54 -11.42 0.08
N ILE A 84 -12.03 -10.35 0.70
CA ILE A 84 -10.60 -10.00 0.73
C ILE A 84 -9.99 -10.58 2.00
N TRP A 85 -8.94 -11.37 1.85
CA TRP A 85 -8.12 -11.90 2.94
C TRP A 85 -6.77 -11.20 2.91
N ILE A 86 -6.33 -10.69 4.06
CA ILE A 86 -5.06 -9.98 4.22
C ILE A 86 -4.19 -10.76 5.19
N GLY A 87 -2.98 -11.14 4.75
CA GLY A 87 -1.98 -11.76 5.61
C GLY A 87 -1.49 -10.79 6.69
N SER A 88 -1.29 -11.29 7.92
CA SER A 88 -0.83 -10.47 9.04
C SER A 88 0.67 -10.15 9.01
N GLU A 89 1.43 -10.87 8.19
CA GLU A 89 2.86 -10.67 7.99
C GLU A 89 3.14 -9.97 6.67
N GLU A 90 4.18 -9.15 6.64
CA GLU A 90 4.61 -8.44 5.45
C GLU A 90 5.11 -9.42 4.38
N SER A 91 4.80 -9.12 3.12
CA SER A 91 5.42 -9.79 1.98
C SER A 91 6.91 -9.49 2.00
N ARG A 92 7.76 -10.49 2.29
CA ARG A 92 9.19 -10.36 2.04
C ARG A 92 9.39 -10.19 0.53
N SER A 93 9.63 -8.97 0.08
CA SER A 93 10.19 -8.73 -1.25
C SER A 93 11.52 -9.46 -1.32
N GLY A 94 11.49 -10.66 -1.92
CA GLY A 94 12.68 -11.40 -2.26
C GLY A 94 13.54 -10.55 -3.18
N ARG A 95 14.82 -10.43 -2.81
CA ARG A 95 15.88 -10.09 -3.74
C ARG A 95 16.32 -11.38 -4.43
#